data_AF-A0A7X7ISC0-F1
#
_entry.id   AF-A0A7X7ISC0-F1
#
_cell.length_a   1.000
_cell.length_b   1.000
_cell.length_c   1.000
_cell.angle_alpha   90.00
_cell.angle_beta   90.00
_cell.angle_gamma   90.00
#
_symmetry.space_group_name_H-M   'P 1'
#
loop_
_entity.id
_entity.type
_entity.pdbx_description
1 polymer ?
#
loop_
_entity_poly.entity_id
_entity_poly.type
_entity_poly.pdbx_seq_one_letter_code
_entity_poly.pdbx_strand_id
1 'polypeptide(L)'
;AFALDAVGKTPKGYNRLHVDLNRNGDLTDDKPFATKDIENEASANQTTSQSTFDGIKVPIERDGVKADHVFGMFVHYMELPQFSRTTVQMRSLVYREGEIRHGGRKIRVLLLDQNSNGLFDDRVSFRNASSYLRISYGDLLLINPKLRGSRSAMSTGQDAHFVNKTVCVGNTFYKLDISPLGESVKFEPTELAVGYVSNRGSVYRAVVCCDDFGVMEIAGTRNQKIVLPAGKWQIASYTLGVSGGDATIVSASFAGKPSEVDVEKGGTTELPFGPPFRAVVTAARAEGGKLGLSLSVVGQGGERCSNFLVGGKRPPAPLFEVRDASGKVVYSGKFEYG
;
A
#
# COMPACT_ATOMS: atom_id res chain seq x y z
N ALA A 1 25.69 -6.83 8.89
CA ALA A 1 25.83 -5.42 8.41
C ALA A 1 26.01 -5.39 6.88
N PHE A 2 26.04 -4.22 6.23
CA PHE A 2 26.41 -4.13 4.81
C PHE A 2 27.14 -2.83 4.48
N ALA A 3 27.92 -2.83 3.39
CA ALA A 3 28.54 -1.64 2.82
C ALA A 3 28.46 -1.64 1.28
N LEU A 4 28.28 -0.46 0.71
CA LEU A 4 28.30 -0.23 -0.73
C LEU A 4 29.67 0.30 -1.15
N ASP A 5 30.20 -0.22 -2.25
CA ASP A 5 31.50 0.16 -2.79
C ASP A 5 31.40 0.43 -4.30
N ALA A 6 32.25 1.33 -4.79
CA ALA A 6 32.33 1.80 -6.15
C ALA A 6 33.78 1.64 -6.64
N VAL A 7 34.05 0.50 -7.27
CA VAL A 7 35.41 0.11 -7.69
C VAL A 7 35.68 0.42 -9.17
N GLY A 8 36.93 0.78 -9.48
CA GLY A 8 37.39 1.16 -10.81
C GLY A 8 37.79 2.63 -10.89
N LYS A 9 38.40 3.04 -12.01
CA LYS A 9 38.92 4.42 -12.17
C LYS A 9 37.80 5.48 -12.24
N THR A 10 36.65 5.12 -12.78
CA THR A 10 35.48 5.99 -12.97
C THR A 10 34.18 5.16 -12.85
N PRO A 11 33.80 4.75 -11.62
CA PRO A 11 32.64 3.90 -11.42
C PRO A 11 31.35 4.62 -11.81
N LYS A 12 30.44 3.91 -12.50
CA LYS A 12 29.14 4.45 -12.95
C LYS A 12 28.06 4.47 -11.84
N GLY A 13 28.44 4.11 -10.61
CA GLY A 13 27.56 3.88 -9.47
C GLY A 13 28.19 2.87 -8.51
N TYR A 14 27.44 2.46 -7.49
CA TYR A 14 27.87 1.39 -6.58
C TYR A 14 27.82 0.05 -7.30
N ASN A 15 28.98 -0.52 -7.60
CA ASN A 15 29.10 -1.76 -8.38
C ASN A 15 29.51 -2.96 -7.54
N ARG A 16 29.74 -2.75 -6.24
CA ARG A 16 30.10 -3.79 -5.29
C ARG A 16 29.31 -3.63 -3.99
N LEU A 17 28.90 -4.77 -3.42
CA LEU A 17 28.18 -4.87 -2.16
C LEU A 17 28.91 -5.84 -1.24
N HIS A 18 29.23 -5.37 -0.03
CA HIS A 18 29.72 -6.19 1.07
C HIS A 18 28.56 -6.47 2.02
N VAL A 19 28.35 -7.75 2.39
CA VAL A 19 27.35 -8.16 3.37
C VAL A 19 28.03 -9.07 4.37
N ASP A 20 27.83 -8.80 5.64
CA ASP A 20 28.26 -9.63 6.76
C ASP A 20 27.20 -10.73 6.95
N LEU A 21 27.43 -11.85 6.25
CA LEU A 21 26.49 -12.97 6.16
C LEU A 21 26.59 -13.90 7.37
N ASN A 22 27.78 -13.98 7.97
CA ASN A 22 28.05 -14.81 9.16
C ASN A 22 27.72 -14.08 10.48
N ARG A 23 27.39 -12.78 10.43
CA ARG A 23 26.98 -11.93 11.56
C ARG A 23 28.09 -11.71 12.59
N ASN A 24 29.36 -11.75 12.17
CA ASN A 24 30.50 -11.46 13.04
C ASN A 24 30.87 -9.97 13.06
N GLY A 25 30.27 -9.15 12.20
CA GLY A 25 30.52 -7.72 12.09
C GLY A 25 31.76 -7.34 11.24
N ASP A 26 32.45 -8.33 10.67
CA ASP A 26 33.50 -8.15 9.67
C ASP A 26 32.87 -8.20 8.27
N LEU A 27 33.24 -7.25 7.40
CA LEU A 27 32.76 -7.16 6.02
C LEU A 27 33.82 -7.59 4.99
N THR A 28 34.96 -8.09 5.46
CA THR A 28 36.15 -8.39 4.66
C THR A 28 36.39 -9.89 4.46
N ASP A 29 35.75 -10.73 5.25
CA ASP A 29 35.86 -12.20 5.22
C ASP A 29 34.83 -12.85 4.28
N ASP A 30 33.69 -12.20 4.04
CA ASP A 30 32.71 -12.58 3.04
C ASP A 30 33.05 -12.04 1.64
N LYS A 31 32.85 -12.87 0.60
CA LYS A 31 33.09 -12.45 -0.79
C LYS A 31 32.07 -11.37 -1.20
N PRO A 32 32.51 -10.20 -1.71
CA PRO A 32 31.60 -9.16 -2.15
C PRO A 32 30.76 -9.57 -3.38
N PHE A 33 29.52 -9.10 -3.42
CA PHE A 33 28.62 -9.24 -4.56
C PHE A 33 28.94 -8.17 -5.60
N ALA A 34 28.99 -8.58 -6.87
CA ALA A 34 29.02 -7.66 -8.00
C ALA A 34 27.59 -7.33 -8.44
N THR A 35 27.36 -6.08 -8.84
CA THR A 35 26.07 -5.69 -9.42
C THR A 35 25.86 -6.39 -10.76
N LYS A 36 24.61 -6.74 -11.08
CA LYS A 36 24.25 -7.33 -12.38
C LYS A 36 24.13 -6.26 -13.46
N ASP A 37 23.56 -5.11 -13.09
CA ASP A 37 23.28 -3.99 -13.99
C ASP A 37 23.62 -2.67 -13.30
N ILE A 38 24.07 -1.69 -14.08
CA ILE A 38 24.16 -0.29 -13.66
C ILE A 38 23.58 0.58 -14.76
N GLU A 39 22.47 1.23 -14.45
CA GLU A 39 21.97 2.32 -15.27
C GLU A 39 22.51 3.63 -14.71
N ASN A 40 23.04 4.49 -15.57
CA ASN A 40 23.59 5.78 -15.18
C ASN A 40 23.10 6.84 -16.16
N GLU A 41 22.56 7.92 -15.61
CA GLU A 41 22.17 9.10 -16.38
C GLU A 41 22.82 10.32 -15.74
N ALA A 42 23.55 11.08 -16.55
CA ALA A 42 24.14 12.35 -16.15
C ALA A 42 23.54 13.48 -17.00
N SER A 43 23.14 14.55 -16.31
CA SER A 43 22.71 15.82 -16.90
C SER A 43 23.50 16.96 -16.28
N ALA A 44 23.39 18.17 -16.83
CA ALA A 44 24.19 19.32 -16.40
C ALA A 44 24.13 19.61 -14.89
N ASN A 45 23.03 19.26 -14.22
CA ASN A 45 22.79 19.57 -12.81
C ASN A 45 22.46 18.34 -11.95
N GLN A 46 22.55 17.13 -12.50
CA GLN A 46 22.14 15.92 -11.79
C GLN A 46 22.84 14.68 -12.34
N THR A 47 23.39 13.86 -11.45
CA THR A 47 23.82 12.50 -11.77
C THR A 47 22.94 11.51 -11.02
N THR A 48 22.43 10.51 -11.72
CA THR A 48 21.71 9.39 -11.10
C THR A 48 22.34 8.06 -11.50
N SER A 49 22.33 7.10 -10.58
CA SER A 49 22.63 5.72 -10.92
C SER A 49 21.74 4.74 -10.18
N GLN A 50 21.43 3.65 -10.86
CA GLN A 50 20.67 2.53 -10.31
C GLN A 50 21.54 1.29 -10.37
N SER A 51 21.63 0.55 -9.27
CA SER A 51 22.41 -0.68 -9.17
C SER A 51 21.58 -1.77 -8.49
N THR A 52 21.68 -2.99 -9.00
CA THR A 52 20.88 -4.12 -8.54
C THR A 52 21.78 -5.30 -8.18
N PHE A 53 21.65 -5.75 -6.94
CA PHE A 53 22.35 -6.91 -6.40
C PHE A 53 21.33 -7.98 -6.03
N ASP A 54 21.07 -8.90 -6.95
CA ASP A 54 20.10 -9.98 -6.74
C ASP A 54 20.75 -11.25 -6.23
N GLY A 55 19.97 -12.05 -5.50
CA GLY A 55 20.39 -13.41 -5.14
C GLY A 55 21.24 -13.47 -3.87
N ILE A 56 21.12 -12.47 -2.99
CA ILE A 56 21.81 -12.45 -1.70
C ILE A 56 21.13 -13.47 -0.81
N LYS A 57 21.76 -14.64 -0.69
CA LYS A 57 21.29 -15.73 0.17
C LYS A 57 21.69 -15.43 1.61
N VAL A 58 20.69 -15.29 2.48
CA VAL A 58 20.87 -14.99 3.91
C VAL A 58 20.35 -16.19 4.71
N PRO A 59 21.18 -16.82 5.56
CA PRO A 59 20.70 -17.82 6.48
C PRO A 59 19.86 -17.18 7.58
N ILE A 60 18.64 -17.69 7.77
CA ILE A 60 17.70 -17.26 8.79
C ILE A 60 17.39 -18.45 9.70
N GLU A 61 17.36 -18.18 11.00
CA GLU A 61 16.94 -19.14 12.01
C GLU A 61 15.81 -18.56 12.84
N ARG A 62 14.72 -19.31 12.98
CA ARG A 62 13.57 -18.95 13.80
C ARG A 62 12.98 -20.22 14.41
N ASP A 63 12.76 -20.19 15.73
CA ASP A 63 12.20 -21.31 16.50
C ASP A 63 12.91 -22.66 16.25
N GLY A 64 14.24 -22.61 16.09
CA GLY A 64 15.08 -23.78 15.82
C GLY A 64 15.05 -24.29 14.38
N VAL A 65 14.23 -23.70 13.51
CA VAL A 65 14.21 -23.99 12.08
C VAL A 65 15.19 -23.07 11.36
N LYS A 66 16.01 -23.64 10.47
CA LYS A 66 16.94 -22.91 9.62
C LYS A 66 16.47 -22.94 8.17
N ALA A 67 16.46 -21.78 7.53
CA ALA A 67 16.18 -21.66 6.10
C ALA A 67 17.08 -20.63 5.45
N ASP A 68 17.37 -20.84 4.18
CA ASP A 68 17.93 -19.80 3.32
C ASP A 68 16.79 -18.91 2.82
N HIS A 69 16.94 -17.60 3.01
CA HIS A 69 16.10 -16.60 2.35
C HIS A 69 16.93 -15.86 1.30
N VAL A 70 16.29 -15.39 0.24
CA VAL A 70 16.99 -14.71 -0.84
C VAL A 70 16.43 -13.31 -1.00
N PHE A 71 17.33 -12.34 -0.92
CA PHE A 71 17.01 -10.93 -1.10
C PHE A 71 17.68 -10.35 -2.34
N GLY A 72 17.03 -9.33 -2.87
CA GLY A 72 17.58 -8.41 -3.86
C GLY A 72 17.77 -7.05 -3.21
N MET A 73 18.86 -6.38 -3.57
CA MET A 73 19.16 -5.04 -3.09
C MET A 73 19.20 -4.06 -4.27
N PHE A 74 18.31 -3.07 -4.21
CA PHE A 74 18.13 -2.04 -5.22
C PHE A 74 18.66 -0.73 -4.67
N VAL A 75 19.67 -0.18 -5.32
CA VAL A 75 20.37 1.01 -4.89
C VAL A 75 20.09 2.12 -5.89
N HIS A 76 19.55 3.23 -5.41
CA HIS A 76 19.38 4.45 -6.19
C HIS A 76 20.27 5.54 -5.61
N TYR A 77 21.25 5.99 -6.38
CA TYR A 77 22.09 7.13 -6.06
C TYR A 77 21.62 8.34 -6.85
N MET A 78 21.60 9.49 -6.19
CA MET A 78 21.32 10.78 -6.79
C MET A 78 22.31 11.80 -6.25
N GLU A 79 22.93 12.55 -7.15
CA GLU A 79 23.81 13.66 -6.85
C GLU A 79 23.25 14.94 -7.48
N LEU A 80 23.14 15.97 -6.65
CA LEU A 80 22.80 17.33 -7.01
C LEU A 80 23.90 18.26 -6.50
N PRO A 81 24.03 19.51 -7.00
CA PRO A 81 25.18 20.34 -6.68
C PRO A 81 25.36 20.66 -5.18
N GLN A 82 24.27 20.57 -4.39
CA GLN A 82 24.28 20.87 -2.95
C GLN A 82 24.17 19.63 -2.06
N PHE A 83 23.83 18.45 -2.60
CA PHE A 83 23.73 17.22 -1.80
C PHE A 83 23.78 15.97 -2.67
N SER A 84 24.20 14.86 -2.07
CA SER A 84 24.01 13.53 -2.61
C SER A 84 23.13 12.69 -1.69
N ARG A 85 22.42 11.72 -2.26
CA ARG A 85 21.54 10.80 -1.55
C ARG A 85 21.66 9.41 -2.15
N THR A 86 21.88 8.44 -1.29
CA THR A 86 21.75 7.01 -1.62
C THR A 86 20.51 6.47 -0.93
N THR A 87 19.63 5.84 -1.70
CA THR A 87 18.48 5.09 -1.17
C THR A 87 18.69 3.62 -1.48
N VAL A 88 18.60 2.78 -0.46
CA VAL A 88 18.71 1.33 -0.58
C VAL A 88 17.36 0.73 -0.26
N GLN A 89 16.89 -0.17 -1.12
CA GLN A 89 15.71 -1.00 -0.88
C GLN A 89 16.13 -2.46 -0.92
N MET A 90 15.83 -3.18 0.14
CA MET A 90 15.96 -4.64 0.18
C MET A 90 14.59 -5.23 -0.06
N ARG A 91 14.50 -6.23 -0.94
CA ARG A 91 13.26 -6.91 -1.25
C ARG A 91 13.45 -8.41 -1.19
N SER A 92 12.47 -9.13 -0.63
CA SER A 92 12.41 -10.58 -0.78
C SER A 92 12.29 -10.94 -2.26
N LEU A 93 13.10 -11.89 -2.71
CA LEU A 93 13.00 -12.48 -4.05
C LEU A 93 12.40 -13.90 -3.99
N VAL A 94 11.85 -14.28 -2.84
CA VAL A 94 11.25 -15.59 -2.60
C VAL A 94 9.79 -15.46 -2.19
N TYR A 95 9.01 -16.42 -2.65
CA TYR A 95 7.67 -16.70 -2.13
C TYR A 95 7.61 -18.17 -1.74
N ARG A 96 6.68 -18.52 -0.86
CA ARG A 96 6.31 -19.91 -0.59
C ARG A 96 5.09 -20.25 -1.43
N GLU A 97 5.02 -21.48 -1.90
CA GLU A 97 3.93 -21.96 -2.74
C GLU A 97 3.36 -23.23 -2.13
N GLY A 98 2.03 -23.32 -2.14
CA GLY A 98 1.30 -24.51 -1.71
C GLY A 98 -0.07 -24.61 -2.38
N GLU A 99 -0.83 -25.61 -1.94
CA GLU A 99 -2.20 -25.84 -2.40
C GLU A 99 -3.14 -26.06 -1.22
N ILE A 100 -4.35 -25.54 -1.31
CA ILE A 100 -5.46 -25.86 -0.40
C ILE A 100 -6.59 -26.56 -1.15
N ARG A 101 -7.48 -27.24 -0.42
CA ARG A 101 -8.74 -27.74 -0.98
C ARG A 101 -9.91 -26.88 -0.52
N HIS A 102 -10.66 -26.34 -1.47
CA HIS A 102 -11.88 -25.56 -1.22
C HIS A 102 -12.94 -25.92 -2.26
N GLY A 103 -14.16 -26.23 -1.81
CA GLY A 103 -15.25 -26.65 -2.70
C GLY A 103 -14.89 -27.87 -3.57
N GLY A 104 -14.10 -28.82 -3.03
CA GLY A 104 -13.62 -30.00 -3.75
C GLY A 104 -12.51 -29.73 -4.78
N ARG A 105 -12.10 -28.48 -4.98
CA ARG A 105 -11.06 -28.08 -5.93
C ARG A 105 -9.75 -27.79 -5.23
N LYS A 106 -8.64 -28.08 -5.92
CA LYS A 106 -7.32 -27.60 -5.53
C LYS A 106 -7.19 -26.13 -5.91
N ILE A 107 -6.75 -25.31 -4.95
CA ILE A 107 -6.49 -23.89 -5.14
C ILE A 107 -5.03 -23.63 -4.82
N ARG A 108 -4.31 -23.01 -5.77
CA ARG A 108 -2.92 -22.56 -5.58
C ARG A 108 -2.86 -21.40 -4.60
N VAL A 109 -1.89 -21.42 -3.70
CA VAL A 109 -1.66 -20.35 -2.72
C VAL A 109 -0.19 -19.93 -2.77
N LEU A 110 0.06 -18.63 -2.81
CA LEU A 110 1.41 -18.06 -2.67
C LEU A 110 1.48 -17.19 -1.43
N LEU A 111 2.57 -17.31 -0.67
CA LEU A 111 2.83 -16.50 0.51
C LEU A 111 4.10 -15.68 0.25
N LEU A 112 3.97 -14.36 0.35
CA LEU A 112 5.02 -13.41 0.01
C LEU A 112 5.43 -12.67 1.28
N ASP A 113 6.74 -12.68 1.53
CA ASP A 113 7.42 -11.79 2.48
C ASP A 113 7.37 -10.36 1.88
N GLN A 114 6.28 -9.65 2.16
CA GLN A 114 6.01 -8.37 1.52
C GLN A 114 6.86 -7.28 2.15
N ASN A 115 7.01 -7.33 3.48
CA ASN A 115 7.77 -6.34 4.23
C ASN A 115 9.29 -6.58 4.15
N SER A 116 9.69 -7.71 3.55
CA SER A 116 11.08 -8.09 3.26
C SER A 116 11.94 -8.24 4.50
N ASN A 117 11.38 -8.81 5.57
CA ASN A 117 12.09 -9.06 6.82
C ASN A 117 12.61 -10.50 6.96
N GLY A 118 12.32 -11.37 5.99
CA GLY A 118 12.74 -12.78 5.98
C GLY A 118 11.79 -13.76 6.67
N LEU A 119 10.67 -13.27 7.19
CA LEU A 119 9.56 -14.07 7.74
C LEU A 119 8.35 -13.98 6.80
N PHE A 120 7.34 -14.81 7.06
CA PHE A 120 6.14 -14.93 6.24
C PHE A 120 4.84 -14.93 7.06
N ASP A 121 4.92 -14.70 8.37
CA ASP A 121 3.79 -14.72 9.31
C ASP A 121 3.40 -13.33 9.83
N ASP A 122 3.98 -12.26 9.29
CA ASP A 122 3.68 -10.91 9.75
C ASP A 122 2.27 -10.50 9.35
N ARG A 123 1.45 -10.26 10.36
CA ARG A 123 0.07 -9.81 10.14
C ARG A 123 0.05 -8.33 9.80
N VAL A 124 -0.84 -7.96 8.88
CA VAL A 124 -1.25 -6.57 8.75
C VAL A 124 -1.84 -6.10 10.08
N SER A 125 -1.47 -4.89 10.47
CA SER A 125 -2.02 -4.24 11.65
C SER A 125 -2.45 -2.82 11.31
N PHE A 126 -3.31 -2.27 12.14
CA PHE A 126 -3.71 -0.88 12.03
C PHE A 126 -3.80 -0.25 13.41
N ARG A 127 -3.64 1.07 13.45
CA ARG A 127 -3.85 1.86 14.67
C ARG A 127 -4.40 3.23 14.32
N ASN A 128 -5.26 3.73 15.20
CA ASN A 128 -5.72 5.12 15.12
C ASN A 128 -4.54 6.04 15.47
N ALA A 129 -4.00 6.76 14.49
CA ALA A 129 -3.10 7.88 14.73
C ALA A 129 -3.93 9.16 14.93
N SER A 130 -3.30 10.24 15.40
CA SER A 130 -3.99 11.51 15.67
C SER A 130 -4.73 12.09 14.46
N SER A 131 -4.26 11.83 13.24
CA SER A 131 -4.79 12.44 12.01
C SER A 131 -5.20 11.45 10.92
N TYR A 132 -5.02 10.14 11.09
CA TYR A 132 -5.44 9.12 10.11
C TYR A 132 -5.38 7.71 10.72
N LEU A 133 -6.01 6.74 10.04
CA LEU A 133 -5.82 5.32 10.33
C LEU A 133 -4.50 4.85 9.72
N ARG A 134 -3.51 4.54 10.56
CA ARG A 134 -2.22 4.04 10.08
C ARG A 134 -2.30 2.53 9.93
N ILE A 135 -2.16 2.05 8.70
CA ILE A 135 -1.98 0.63 8.39
C ILE A 135 -0.48 0.35 8.31
N SER A 136 -0.05 -0.69 9.01
CA SER A 136 1.27 -1.29 8.87
C SER A 136 1.10 -2.59 8.12
N TYR A 137 1.56 -2.61 6.87
CA TYR A 137 1.52 -3.80 6.03
C TYR A 137 2.51 -4.84 6.57
N GLY A 138 1.99 -6.06 6.77
CA GLY A 138 2.79 -7.27 6.96
C GLY A 138 2.87 -8.02 5.63
N ASP A 139 2.73 -9.33 5.69
CA ASP A 139 2.87 -10.22 4.54
C ASP A 139 1.61 -10.33 3.69
N LEU A 140 1.78 -10.91 2.50
CA LEU A 140 0.71 -11.08 1.52
C LEU A 140 0.47 -12.55 1.21
N LEU A 141 -0.80 -12.94 1.25
CA LEU A 141 -1.31 -14.23 0.84
C LEU A 141 -2.05 -14.08 -0.49
N LEU A 142 -1.53 -14.68 -1.54
CA LEU A 142 -2.20 -14.77 -2.82
C LEU A 142 -2.97 -16.09 -2.94
N ILE A 143 -4.23 -16.04 -3.32
CA ILE A 143 -5.12 -17.20 -3.46
C ILE A 143 -5.59 -17.29 -4.90
N ASN A 144 -5.19 -18.35 -5.58
CA ASN A 144 -5.41 -18.59 -7.00
C ASN A 144 -4.94 -17.46 -7.95
N PRO A 145 -3.76 -16.84 -7.73
CA PRO A 145 -3.39 -15.62 -8.45
C PRO A 145 -3.23 -15.84 -9.96
N LYS A 146 -3.87 -14.97 -10.75
CA LYS A 146 -3.63 -14.87 -12.20
C LYS A 146 -2.41 -13.99 -12.48
N LEU A 147 -1.22 -14.58 -12.51
CA LEU A 147 0.06 -13.86 -12.64
C LEU A 147 0.35 -13.26 -14.04
N ARG A 148 -0.62 -13.16 -14.95
CA ARG A 148 -0.40 -12.60 -16.31
C ARG A 148 -0.96 -11.19 -16.44
N GLY A 149 -0.08 -10.23 -16.76
CA GLY A 149 -0.45 -9.02 -17.52
C GLY A 149 -0.74 -7.72 -16.77
N SER A 150 -0.67 -7.64 -15.44
CA SER A 150 -0.87 -6.36 -14.74
C SER A 150 0.46 -5.74 -14.30
N ARG A 151 0.85 -4.63 -14.96
CA ARG A 151 1.89 -3.68 -14.51
C ARG A 151 1.38 -2.70 -13.44
N SER A 152 0.14 -2.86 -12.96
CA SER A 152 -0.40 -2.00 -11.91
C SER A 152 -0.22 -2.69 -10.57
N ALA A 153 0.65 -2.10 -9.76
CA ALA A 153 1.05 -2.52 -8.42
C ALA A 153 -0.12 -3.09 -7.61
N MET A 154 0.10 -4.28 -7.04
CA MET A 154 -0.25 -4.63 -5.66
C MET A 154 -1.42 -3.81 -5.06
N SER A 155 -2.61 -3.94 -5.65
CA SER A 155 -3.86 -3.78 -4.91
C SER A 155 -4.26 -5.19 -4.51
N THR A 156 -4.77 -5.36 -3.30
CA THR A 156 -5.36 -6.61 -2.84
C THR A 156 -6.65 -6.86 -3.63
N GLY A 157 -6.51 -7.26 -4.90
CA GLY A 157 -7.61 -7.71 -5.74
C GLY A 157 -8.23 -9.00 -5.20
N GLN A 158 -9.17 -9.60 -5.93
CA GLN A 158 -9.87 -10.82 -5.51
C GLN A 158 -8.94 -11.98 -5.08
N ASP A 159 -7.73 -12.00 -5.61
CA ASP A 159 -6.76 -13.08 -5.41
C ASP A 159 -5.64 -12.70 -4.41
N ALA A 160 -5.66 -11.50 -3.83
CA ALA A 160 -4.59 -10.99 -2.98
C ALA A 160 -5.16 -10.53 -1.64
N HIS A 161 -4.64 -11.08 -0.55
CA HIS A 161 -5.09 -10.83 0.81
C HIS A 161 -3.90 -10.50 1.68
N PHE A 162 -4.06 -9.57 2.63
CA PHE A 162 -3.08 -9.44 3.69
C PHE A 162 -3.10 -10.68 4.58
N VAL A 163 -1.94 -11.07 5.09
CA VAL A 163 -1.85 -12.01 6.19
C VAL A 163 -2.57 -11.39 7.39
N ASN A 164 -3.66 -12.04 7.81
CA ASN A 164 -4.57 -11.60 8.87
C ASN A 164 -4.89 -12.79 9.79
N LYS A 165 -5.62 -12.51 10.88
CA LYS A 165 -6.26 -13.57 11.69
C LYS A 165 -7.25 -14.41 10.87
N THR A 166 -7.93 -13.78 9.92
CA THR A 166 -8.97 -14.41 9.10
C THR A 166 -8.86 -13.98 7.64
N VAL A 167 -9.09 -14.91 6.73
CA VAL A 167 -9.19 -14.65 5.28
C VAL A 167 -10.48 -15.24 4.72
N CYS A 168 -11.06 -14.60 3.71
CA CYS A 168 -12.20 -15.13 2.97
C CYS A 168 -11.71 -15.77 1.66
N VAL A 169 -12.07 -17.04 1.43
CA VAL A 169 -11.84 -17.75 0.17
C VAL A 169 -13.18 -18.14 -0.41
N GLY A 170 -13.53 -17.56 -1.56
CA GLY A 170 -14.89 -17.66 -2.10
C GLY A 170 -15.89 -17.03 -1.13
N ASN A 171 -16.73 -17.87 -0.50
CA ASN A 171 -17.71 -17.45 0.49
C ASN A 171 -17.44 -18.03 1.89
N THR A 172 -16.27 -18.65 2.10
CA THR A 172 -15.91 -19.29 3.37
C THR A 172 -14.79 -18.52 4.04
N PHE A 173 -14.97 -18.22 5.32
CA PHE A 173 -13.94 -17.62 6.15
C PHE A 173 -13.06 -18.71 6.76
N TYR A 174 -11.77 -18.44 6.83
CA TYR A 174 -10.76 -19.32 7.41
C TYR A 174 -9.92 -18.58 8.43
N LYS A 175 -9.62 -19.22 9.56
CA LYS A 175 -8.51 -18.81 10.42
C LYS A 175 -7.19 -19.26 9.80
N LEU A 176 -6.20 -18.39 9.88
CA LEU A 176 -4.85 -18.64 9.37
C LEU A 176 -3.87 -18.87 10.52
N ASP A 177 -3.09 -19.94 10.40
CA ASP A 177 -1.90 -20.22 11.21
C ASP A 177 -0.74 -20.49 10.25
N ILE A 178 0.32 -19.69 10.35
CA ILE A 178 1.45 -19.67 9.41
C ILE A 178 2.72 -19.86 10.24
N SER A 179 3.59 -20.79 9.83
CA SER A 179 4.91 -20.90 10.46
C SER A 179 5.79 -19.73 10.03
N PRO A 180 6.67 -19.19 10.90
CA PRO A 180 7.41 -17.97 10.60
C PRO A 180 8.23 -17.97 9.31
N LEU A 181 8.83 -19.11 8.94
CA LEU A 181 9.59 -19.26 7.70
C LEU A 181 8.75 -19.70 6.49
N GLY A 182 7.43 -19.78 6.68
CA GLY A 182 6.42 -20.08 5.66
C GLY A 182 6.43 -21.54 5.17
N GLU A 183 6.99 -22.47 5.95
CA GLU A 183 7.01 -23.91 5.63
C GLU A 183 5.61 -24.54 5.70
N SER A 184 4.71 -23.96 6.48
CA SER A 184 3.33 -24.43 6.60
C SER A 184 2.35 -23.27 6.75
N VAL A 185 1.18 -23.45 6.13
CA VAL A 185 0.02 -22.58 6.32
C VAL A 185 -1.19 -23.47 6.55
N LYS A 186 -1.90 -23.26 7.66
CA LYS A 186 -3.15 -23.95 7.96
C LYS A 186 -4.32 -23.01 7.74
N PHE A 187 -5.34 -23.54 7.08
CA PHE A 187 -6.62 -22.90 6.84
C PHE A 187 -7.69 -23.68 7.60
N GLU A 188 -8.20 -23.11 8.70
CA GLU A 188 -9.27 -23.72 9.48
C GLU A 188 -10.60 -23.04 9.14
N PRO A 189 -11.56 -23.74 8.48
CA PRO A 189 -12.88 -23.17 8.20
C PRO A 189 -13.52 -22.64 9.49
N THR A 190 -14.08 -21.44 9.42
CA THR A 190 -14.71 -20.80 10.58
C THR A 190 -16.07 -20.26 10.19
N GLU A 191 -17.09 -20.64 10.95
CA GLU A 191 -18.42 -20.03 10.84
C GLU A 191 -18.40 -18.68 11.54
N LEU A 192 -18.65 -17.62 10.77
CA LEU A 192 -18.80 -16.26 11.28
C LEU A 192 -20.23 -15.80 11.03
N ALA A 193 -20.78 -15.04 11.98
CA ALA A 193 -21.92 -14.20 11.66
C ALA A 193 -21.48 -13.21 10.58
N VAL A 194 -22.24 -13.12 9.49
CA VAL A 194 -21.91 -12.24 8.36
C VAL A 194 -23.07 -11.29 8.08
N GLY A 195 -22.74 -10.10 7.61
CA GLY A 195 -23.67 -9.16 7.01
C GLY A 195 -23.18 -8.75 5.62
N TYR A 196 -23.80 -7.70 5.10
CA TYR A 196 -23.48 -7.16 3.79
C TYR A 196 -23.20 -5.66 3.88
N VAL A 197 -22.26 -5.18 3.07
CA VAL A 197 -22.03 -3.76 2.83
C VAL A 197 -22.27 -3.43 1.36
N SER A 198 -22.66 -2.19 1.08
CA SER A 198 -22.86 -1.69 -0.29
C SER A 198 -22.49 -0.22 -0.39
N ASN A 199 -22.25 0.27 -1.61
CA ASN A 199 -22.00 1.69 -1.86
C ASN A 199 -22.69 2.12 -3.16
N ARG A 200 -23.10 3.39 -3.25
CA ARG A 200 -23.79 3.97 -4.42
C ARG A 200 -22.85 4.35 -5.58
N GLY A 201 -21.54 4.33 -5.35
CA GLY A 201 -20.53 4.55 -6.38
C GLY A 201 -20.59 3.50 -7.49
N SER A 202 -20.30 3.90 -8.73
CA SER A 202 -20.42 3.00 -9.90
C SER A 202 -19.51 1.78 -9.79
N VAL A 203 -18.23 1.98 -9.46
CA VAL A 203 -17.25 0.96 -9.11
C VAL A 203 -16.47 1.47 -7.91
N TYR A 204 -16.22 0.62 -6.91
CA TYR A 204 -15.47 0.99 -5.74
C TYR A 204 -14.50 -0.10 -5.28
N ARG A 205 -13.43 0.34 -4.62
CA ARG A 205 -12.56 -0.46 -3.76
C ARG A 205 -12.36 0.27 -2.45
N ALA A 206 -12.38 -0.43 -1.33
CA ALA A 206 -12.15 0.17 -0.02
C ALA A 206 -11.31 -0.74 0.86
N VAL A 207 -10.45 -0.14 1.68
CA VAL A 207 -9.73 -0.83 2.74
C VAL A 207 -10.50 -0.59 4.04
N VAL A 208 -10.95 -1.67 4.66
CA VAL A 208 -11.72 -1.66 5.91
C VAL A 208 -10.94 -2.37 7.02
N CYS A 209 -11.07 -1.90 8.25
CA CYS A 209 -10.32 -2.36 9.40
C CYS A 209 -11.25 -2.72 10.56
N CYS A 210 -10.97 -3.82 11.25
CA CYS A 210 -11.70 -4.29 12.42
C CYS A 210 -10.72 -4.95 13.39
N ASP A 211 -10.83 -4.71 14.69
CA ASP A 211 -9.90 -5.27 15.69
C ASP A 211 -9.98 -6.82 15.75
N ASP A 212 -11.18 -7.36 15.50
CA ASP A 212 -11.45 -8.79 15.56
C ASP A 212 -10.92 -9.52 14.32
N PHE A 213 -11.09 -8.93 13.13
CA PHE A 213 -10.84 -9.60 11.85
C PHE A 213 -9.64 -9.04 11.06
N GLY A 214 -9.08 -7.90 11.49
CA GLY A 214 -7.94 -7.25 10.87
C GLY A 214 -8.31 -6.31 9.71
N VAL A 215 -7.48 -6.28 8.66
CA VAL A 215 -7.62 -5.35 7.53
C VAL A 215 -8.04 -6.09 6.27
N MET A 216 -9.12 -5.67 5.61
CA MET A 216 -9.61 -6.28 4.38
C MET A 216 -9.75 -5.26 3.26
N GLU A 217 -9.42 -5.63 2.03
CA GLU A 217 -9.87 -4.89 0.84
C GLU A 217 -11.18 -5.49 0.35
N ILE A 218 -12.17 -4.62 0.14
CA ILE A 218 -13.44 -4.96 -0.48
C ILE A 218 -13.57 -4.22 -1.80
N ALA A 219 -14.21 -4.85 -2.78
CA ALA A 219 -14.47 -4.25 -4.08
C ALA A 219 -15.87 -4.60 -4.54
N GLY A 220 -16.55 -3.66 -5.18
CA GLY A 220 -17.89 -3.88 -5.71
C GLY A 220 -18.30 -2.85 -6.74
N THR A 221 -19.47 -3.08 -7.32
CA THR A 221 -20.17 -2.10 -8.17
C THR A 221 -21.35 -1.50 -7.42
N ARG A 222 -22.01 -0.52 -8.05
CA ARG A 222 -23.17 0.18 -7.50
C ARG A 222 -24.18 -0.78 -6.87
N ASN A 223 -24.43 -0.58 -5.57
CA ASN A 223 -25.39 -1.34 -4.75
C ASN A 223 -25.12 -2.86 -4.67
N GLN A 224 -23.97 -3.33 -5.15
CA GLN A 224 -23.58 -4.72 -4.98
C GLN A 224 -23.36 -5.01 -3.49
N LYS A 225 -23.98 -6.08 -3.01
CA LYS A 225 -23.79 -6.59 -1.64
C LYS A 225 -22.47 -7.33 -1.55
N ILE A 226 -21.56 -6.81 -0.73
CA ILE A 226 -20.28 -7.44 -0.41
C ILE A 226 -20.36 -8.01 0.99
N VAL A 227 -19.96 -9.27 1.15
CA VAL A 227 -20.00 -9.98 2.44
C VAL A 227 -18.87 -9.49 3.33
N LEU A 228 -19.19 -9.21 4.59
CA LEU A 228 -18.21 -8.98 5.66
C LEU A 228 -18.66 -9.72 6.94
N PRO A 229 -17.72 -10.14 7.80
CA PRO A 229 -18.06 -10.55 9.15
C PRO A 229 -18.84 -9.45 9.88
N ALA A 230 -19.87 -9.85 10.62
CA ALA A 230 -20.63 -8.95 11.47
C ALA A 230 -19.72 -8.36 12.55
N GLY A 231 -19.80 -7.06 12.76
CA GLY A 231 -18.89 -6.33 13.64
C GLY A 231 -18.80 -4.85 13.32
N LYS A 232 -17.96 -4.14 14.09
CA LYS A 232 -17.67 -2.72 13.89
C LYS A 232 -16.45 -2.58 12.98
N TRP A 233 -16.63 -1.88 11.86
CA TRP A 233 -15.59 -1.67 10.86
C TRP A 233 -15.27 -0.20 10.71
N GLN A 234 -13.98 0.12 10.57
CA GLN A 234 -13.49 1.45 10.19
C GLN A 234 -13.12 1.46 8.72
N ILE A 235 -13.42 2.53 8.00
CA ILE A 235 -12.99 2.68 6.60
C ILE A 235 -11.68 3.46 6.58
N ALA A 236 -10.58 2.83 6.12
CA ALA A 236 -9.27 3.46 6.07
C ALA A 236 -9.14 4.38 4.85
N SER A 237 -9.49 3.84 3.68
CA SER A 237 -9.38 4.52 2.39
C SER A 237 -10.29 3.86 1.37
N TYR A 238 -10.56 4.57 0.29
CA TYR A 238 -11.25 3.99 -0.85
C TYR A 238 -10.80 4.62 -2.17
N THR A 239 -11.15 3.94 -3.26
CA THR A 239 -11.13 4.47 -4.62
C THR A 239 -12.48 4.24 -5.27
N LEU A 240 -13.07 5.31 -5.82
CA LEU A 240 -14.25 5.27 -6.68
C LEU A 240 -13.82 5.43 -8.14
N GLY A 241 -14.48 4.70 -9.02
CA GLY A 241 -14.26 4.77 -10.47
C GLY A 241 -15.55 4.70 -11.27
N VAL A 242 -15.45 5.06 -12.54
CA VAL A 242 -16.48 4.81 -13.56
C VAL A 242 -16.02 3.67 -14.47
N SER A 243 -16.89 2.71 -14.72
CA SER A 243 -16.62 1.61 -15.66
C SER A 243 -16.72 2.08 -17.12
N GLY A 244 -15.81 1.63 -17.99
CA GLY A 244 -16.03 1.65 -19.45
C GLY A 244 -15.62 2.92 -20.22
N GLY A 245 -14.69 3.74 -19.71
CA GLY A 245 -14.14 4.90 -20.42
C GLY A 245 -12.86 5.44 -19.76
N ASP A 246 -12.32 6.56 -20.25
CA ASP A 246 -11.15 7.21 -19.66
C ASP A 246 -11.38 7.45 -18.15
N ALA A 247 -10.45 6.98 -17.33
CA ALA A 247 -10.70 6.71 -15.93
C ALA A 247 -11.02 7.99 -15.14
N THR A 248 -12.30 8.19 -14.80
CA THR A 248 -12.70 9.13 -13.76
C THR A 248 -12.54 8.42 -12.42
N ILE A 249 -11.58 8.88 -11.61
CA ILE A 249 -11.15 8.20 -10.38
C ILE A 249 -11.12 9.23 -9.25
N VAL A 250 -11.65 8.83 -8.09
CA VAL A 250 -11.48 9.55 -6.83
C VAL A 250 -10.89 8.62 -5.81
N SER A 251 -9.73 8.97 -5.25
CA SER A 251 -9.16 8.28 -4.09
C SER A 251 -9.23 9.20 -2.88
N ALA A 252 -9.64 8.65 -1.74
CA ALA A 252 -9.79 9.40 -0.51
C ALA A 252 -9.49 8.55 0.73
N SER A 253 -9.21 9.22 1.83
CA SER A 253 -9.04 8.62 3.16
C SER A 253 -9.64 9.51 4.23
N PHE A 254 -9.96 8.94 5.37
CA PHE A 254 -10.48 9.70 6.51
C PHE A 254 -9.34 10.39 7.25
N ALA A 255 -9.47 11.71 7.44
CA ALA A 255 -8.59 12.47 8.32
C ALA A 255 -9.17 12.45 9.74
N GLY A 256 -8.36 12.09 10.73
CA GLY A 256 -8.78 11.94 12.12
C GLY A 256 -9.46 10.60 12.40
N LYS A 257 -10.57 10.61 13.16
CA LYS A 257 -11.32 9.39 13.50
C LYS A 257 -12.06 8.88 12.25
N PRO A 258 -11.74 7.68 11.74
CA PRO A 258 -12.44 7.12 10.59
C PRO A 258 -13.94 6.91 10.88
N SER A 259 -14.76 7.02 9.84
CA SER A 259 -16.16 6.60 9.93
C SER A 259 -16.24 5.12 10.30
N GLU A 260 -17.06 4.85 11.31
CA GLU A 260 -17.42 3.51 11.74
C GLU A 260 -18.66 3.02 10.99
N VAL A 261 -18.67 1.75 10.65
CA VAL A 261 -19.75 1.04 9.96
C VAL A 261 -20.08 -0.20 10.78
N ASP A 262 -21.31 -0.27 11.25
CA ASP A 262 -21.82 -1.46 11.93
C ASP A 262 -22.38 -2.43 10.89
N VAL A 263 -21.76 -3.61 10.79
CA VAL A 263 -22.22 -4.70 9.92
C VAL A 263 -23.03 -5.65 10.78
N GLU A 264 -24.35 -5.64 10.60
CA GLU A 264 -25.27 -6.53 11.32
C GLU A 264 -25.40 -7.89 10.64
N LYS A 265 -25.64 -8.94 11.44
CA LYS A 265 -25.87 -10.29 10.92
C LYS A 265 -27.07 -10.31 9.96
N GLY A 266 -26.84 -10.69 8.70
CA GLY A 266 -27.85 -10.76 7.64
C GLY A 266 -28.31 -9.40 7.10
N GLY A 267 -27.97 -8.30 7.78
CA GLY A 267 -28.31 -6.93 7.40
C GLY A 267 -27.48 -6.42 6.22
N THR A 268 -27.92 -5.33 5.60
CA THR A 268 -27.13 -4.62 4.58
C THR A 268 -26.92 -3.18 5.03
N THR A 269 -25.66 -2.77 5.19
CA THR A 269 -25.28 -1.41 5.59
C THR A 269 -24.70 -0.65 4.39
N GLU A 270 -25.09 0.61 4.22
CA GLU A 270 -24.49 1.47 3.19
C GLU A 270 -23.18 2.08 3.72
N LEU A 271 -22.10 1.97 2.95
CA LEU A 271 -20.80 2.54 3.29
C LEU A 271 -20.86 4.07 3.16
N PRO A 272 -20.58 4.83 4.24
CA PRO A 272 -20.80 6.27 4.31
C PRO A 272 -19.65 7.07 3.67
N PHE A 273 -19.28 6.75 2.43
CA PHE A 273 -18.26 7.47 1.68
C PHE A 273 -18.67 7.74 0.24
N GLY A 274 -17.98 8.67 -0.41
CA GLY A 274 -18.19 9.09 -1.78
C GLY A 274 -19.01 10.37 -1.91
N PRO A 275 -19.75 10.53 -3.03
CA PRO A 275 -20.53 11.73 -3.28
C PRO A 275 -21.70 11.90 -2.30
N PRO A 276 -22.24 13.12 -2.12
CA PRO A 276 -21.80 14.36 -2.77
C PRO A 276 -20.45 14.86 -2.23
N PHE A 277 -19.60 15.34 -3.14
CA PHE A 277 -18.32 15.98 -2.80
C PHE A 277 -18.51 17.48 -2.60
N ARG A 278 -17.77 18.06 -1.65
CA ARG A 278 -17.74 19.49 -1.38
C ARG A 278 -16.31 20.04 -1.37
N ALA A 279 -16.14 21.26 -1.85
CA ALA A 279 -14.93 22.03 -1.69
C ALA A 279 -14.88 22.68 -0.30
N VAL A 280 -13.77 22.51 0.42
CA VAL A 280 -13.52 23.10 1.74
C VAL A 280 -12.25 23.91 1.66
N VAL A 281 -12.35 25.22 1.88
CA VAL A 281 -11.19 26.13 1.93
C VAL A 281 -10.89 26.47 3.38
N THR A 282 -9.64 26.27 3.79
CA THR A 282 -9.12 26.77 5.07
C THR A 282 -8.17 27.94 4.81
N ALA A 283 -8.17 28.91 5.74
CA ALA A 283 -7.32 30.08 5.67
C ALA A 283 -6.49 30.18 6.95
N ALA A 284 -5.19 30.37 6.82
CA ALA A 284 -4.28 30.55 7.95
C ALA A 284 -3.37 31.76 7.68
N ARG A 285 -3.15 32.58 8.71
CA ARG A 285 -2.16 33.66 8.62
C ARG A 285 -0.77 33.02 8.57
N ALA A 286 0.01 33.41 7.56
CA ALA A 286 1.41 33.09 7.46
C ALA A 286 2.25 34.29 7.93
N GLU A 287 3.54 34.06 8.17
CA GLU A 287 4.48 35.13 8.51
C GLU A 287 4.52 36.23 7.43
N GLY A 288 4.85 37.45 7.86
CA GLY A 288 4.90 38.62 6.96
C GLY A 288 3.53 39.13 6.49
N GLY A 289 2.45 38.83 7.23
CA GLY A 289 1.11 39.35 6.94
C GLY A 289 0.40 38.68 5.76
N LYS A 290 0.94 37.55 5.28
CA LYS A 290 0.33 36.78 4.18
C LYS A 290 -0.82 35.91 4.70
N LEU A 291 -1.78 35.62 3.82
CA LEU A 291 -2.85 34.66 4.09
C LEU A 291 -2.64 33.43 3.21
N GLY A 292 -2.36 32.28 3.82
CA GLY A 292 -2.32 31.00 3.14
C GLY A 292 -3.72 30.43 3.02
N LEU A 293 -4.10 30.02 1.80
CA LEU A 293 -5.35 29.33 1.52
C LEU A 293 -5.05 27.89 1.13
N SER A 294 -5.79 26.93 1.70
CA SER A 294 -5.70 25.51 1.33
C SER A 294 -7.07 25.00 0.94
N LEU A 295 -7.16 24.38 -0.23
CA LEU A 295 -8.38 23.72 -0.71
C LEU A 295 -8.30 22.22 -0.47
N SER A 296 -9.39 21.66 0.05
CA SER A 296 -9.63 20.23 0.16
C SER A 296 -10.94 19.87 -0.54
N VAL A 297 -10.99 18.72 -1.19
CA VAL A 297 -12.26 18.11 -1.61
C VAL A 297 -12.62 17.05 -0.58
N VAL A 298 -13.85 17.12 -0.07
CA VAL A 298 -14.33 16.27 1.03
C VAL A 298 -15.59 15.55 0.59
N GLY A 299 -15.68 14.25 0.84
CA GLY A 299 -16.88 13.44 0.52
C GLY A 299 -17.95 13.47 1.62
N GLN A 300 -19.02 12.70 1.42
CA GLN A 300 -20.19 12.72 2.30
C GLN A 300 -19.88 12.26 3.74
N GLY A 301 -18.91 11.34 3.89
CA GLY A 301 -18.47 10.83 5.18
C GLY A 301 -17.46 11.72 5.91
N GLY A 302 -16.97 12.79 5.28
CA GLY A 302 -15.90 13.63 5.81
C GLY A 302 -14.49 13.19 5.41
N GLU A 303 -14.35 12.17 4.58
CA GLU A 303 -13.09 11.78 3.96
C GLU A 303 -12.48 12.92 3.12
N ARG A 304 -11.15 12.99 3.05
CA ARG A 304 -10.43 13.93 2.20
C ARG A 304 -9.94 13.23 0.94
N CYS A 305 -10.28 13.78 -0.21
CA CYS A 305 -9.76 13.28 -1.49
C CYS A 305 -8.27 13.61 -1.62
N SER A 306 -7.47 12.60 -1.94
CA SER A 306 -6.03 12.71 -2.20
C SER A 306 -5.70 12.60 -3.69
N ASN A 307 -6.58 11.99 -4.48
CA ASN A 307 -6.45 11.94 -5.93
C ASN A 307 -7.81 12.14 -6.60
N PHE A 308 -7.81 12.88 -7.71
CA PHE A 308 -9.01 13.19 -8.47
C PHE A 308 -8.66 13.31 -9.95
N LEU A 309 -9.16 12.38 -10.76
CA LEU A 309 -9.03 12.35 -12.21
C LEU A 309 -10.41 12.42 -12.85
N VAL A 310 -10.55 13.19 -13.91
CA VAL A 310 -11.75 13.28 -14.76
C VAL A 310 -11.33 12.96 -16.18
N GLY A 311 -11.90 11.89 -16.76
CA GLY A 311 -11.48 11.42 -18.08
C GLY A 311 -9.98 11.15 -18.16
N GLY A 312 -9.41 10.50 -17.13
CA GLY A 312 -7.99 10.14 -17.08
C GLY A 312 -7.02 11.30 -16.85
N LYS A 313 -7.50 12.54 -16.71
CA LYS A 313 -6.65 13.72 -16.52
C LYS A 313 -6.96 14.40 -15.19
N ARG A 314 -5.93 15.01 -14.60
CA ARG A 314 -6.11 15.93 -13.48
C ARG A 314 -6.90 17.15 -14.00
N PRO A 315 -8.02 17.56 -13.35
CA PRO A 315 -8.79 18.70 -13.80
C PRO A 315 -7.98 20.02 -13.71
N PRO A 316 -8.47 21.11 -14.33
CA PRO A 316 -7.85 22.42 -14.19
C PRO A 316 -7.79 22.87 -12.72
N ALA A 317 -6.75 23.65 -12.41
CA ALA A 317 -6.58 24.30 -11.11
C ALA A 317 -7.86 25.04 -10.69
N PRO A 318 -8.42 24.76 -9.50
CA PRO A 318 -9.60 25.45 -9.01
C PRO A 318 -9.35 26.94 -8.83
N LEU A 319 -10.34 27.76 -9.19
CA LEU A 319 -10.30 29.22 -9.02
C LEU A 319 -10.92 29.62 -7.69
N PHE A 320 -10.50 30.76 -7.16
CA PHE A 320 -11.12 31.36 -5.97
C PHE A 320 -11.23 32.88 -6.08
N GLU A 321 -12.16 33.42 -5.31
CA GLU A 321 -12.34 34.86 -5.11
C GLU A 321 -12.44 35.16 -3.62
N VAL A 322 -11.85 36.27 -3.20
CA VAL A 322 -12.03 36.85 -1.87
C VAL A 322 -12.93 38.07 -2.06
N ARG A 323 -14.03 38.10 -1.30
CA ARG A 323 -15.01 39.18 -1.34
C ARG A 323 -15.03 39.91 0.00
N ASP A 324 -15.20 41.23 -0.03
CA ASP A 324 -15.46 42.01 1.18
C ASP A 324 -16.89 41.82 1.70
N ALA A 325 -17.24 42.50 2.80
CA ALA A 325 -18.56 42.40 3.41
C ALA A 325 -19.71 42.90 2.52
N SER A 326 -19.41 43.72 1.49
CA SER A 326 -20.38 44.19 0.49
C SER A 326 -20.54 43.21 -0.68
N GLY A 327 -19.75 42.13 -0.71
CA GLY A 327 -19.72 41.15 -1.79
C GLY A 327 -18.81 41.53 -2.95
N LYS A 328 -18.10 42.66 -2.90
CA LYS A 328 -17.16 43.09 -3.94
C LYS A 328 -15.92 42.20 -3.91
N VAL A 329 -15.50 41.72 -5.08
CA VAL A 329 -14.25 40.96 -5.23
C VAL A 329 -13.07 41.89 -4.94
N VAL A 330 -12.30 41.56 -3.90
CA VAL A 330 -11.09 42.29 -3.51
C VAL A 330 -9.81 41.55 -3.93
N TYR A 331 -9.93 40.26 -4.24
CA TYR A 331 -8.84 39.44 -4.78
C TYR A 331 -9.40 38.22 -5.50
N SER A 332 -8.67 37.70 -6.49
CA SER A 332 -8.97 36.42 -7.13
C SER A 332 -7.67 35.70 -7.49
N GLY A 333 -7.76 34.38 -7.61
CA GLY A 333 -6.59 33.56 -7.90
C GLY A 333 -6.95 32.13 -8.26
N LYS A 334 -5.91 31.30 -8.33
CA LYS A 334 -6.01 29.86 -8.56
C LYS A 334 -5.30 29.11 -7.43
N PHE A 335 -5.84 27.98 -7.04
CA PHE A 335 -5.11 27.01 -6.23
C PHE A 335 -4.09 26.28 -7.08
N GLU A 336 -3.03 25.78 -6.44
CA GLU A 336 -2.05 24.91 -7.08
C GLU A 336 -2.23 23.48 -6.57
N TYR A 337 -1.99 22.50 -7.44
CA TYR A 337 -1.93 21.11 -7.01
C TYR A 337 -0.57 20.85 -6.36
N GLY A 338 -0.59 20.39 -5.11
CA GLY A 338 0.58 19.93 -4.34
C GLY A 338 0.43 18.47 -3.97
#